data_AF-A0A2T0RI85-F1
#
_entry.id   AF-A0A2T0RI85-F1
#
_cell.length_a   1.000
_cell.length_b   1.000
_cell.length_c   1.000
_cell.angle_alpha   90.00
_cell.angle_beta   90.00
_cell.angle_gamma   90.00
#
_symmetry.space_group_name_H-M   'P 1'
#
loop_
_entity.id
_entity.type
_entity.pdbx_description
1 polymer ?
#
loop_
_entity_poly.entity_id
_entity_poly.type
_entity_poly.pdbx_seq_one_letter_code
_entity_poly.pdbx_strand_id
1 'polypeptide(L)' 'MNNTYVSMPAEIGRYRVVRRLGSGAFATVWLAEDDVLDSRVAIKVLADNWAHHLAAPWRSGSPPAP' A
#
# COMPACT_ATOMS: atom_id res chain seq x y z
N MET A 1 5.53 -6.34 -26.89
CA MET A 1 4.52 -7.24 -26.29
C MET A 1 4.77 -7.21 -24.78
N ASN A 2 4.22 -6.22 -24.08
CA ASN A 2 4.62 -5.90 -22.71
C ASN A 2 3.46 -6.27 -21.80
N ASN A 3 3.29 -7.57 -21.55
CA ASN A 3 2.28 -8.06 -20.64
C ASN A 3 2.80 -7.85 -19.21
N THR A 4 2.75 -6.61 -18.73
CA THR A 4 2.88 -6.31 -17.30
C THR A 4 1.64 -6.89 -16.63
N TYR A 5 1.64 -8.21 -16.47
CA TYR A 5 0.69 -8.91 -15.65
C TYR A 5 0.94 -8.34 -14.26
N VAL A 6 0.05 -7.46 -13.79
CA VAL A 6 0.03 -7.03 -12.40
C VAL A 6 -0.27 -8.30 -11.62
N SER A 7 0.78 -9.06 -11.33
CA SER A 7 0.67 -10.35 -10.67
C SER A 7 -0.01 -10.06 -9.36
N MET A 8 -1.15 -10.70 -9.14
CA MET A 8 -1.84 -10.58 -7.86
C MET A 8 -0.81 -10.95 -6.79
N PRO A 9 -0.55 -10.07 -5.80
CA PRO A 9 0.33 -10.44 -4.71
C PRO A 9 -0.29 -11.67 -4.04
N ALA A 10 0.47 -12.76 -3.91
CA ALA A 10 -0.01 -13.92 -3.18
C ALA A 10 -0.21 -13.59 -1.69
N GLU A 11 0.59 -12.64 -1.17
CA GLU A 11 0.57 -12.20 0.22
C GLU A 11 0.84 -10.70 0.30
N ILE A 12 0.22 -10.03 1.27
CA ILE A 12 0.50 -8.63 1.63
C ILE A 12 0.95 -8.63 3.08
N GLY A 13 2.25 -8.47 3.33
CA GLY A 13 2.80 -8.64 4.68
C GLY A 13 2.49 -10.05 5.21
N ARG A 14 1.79 -10.13 6.35
CA ARG A 14 1.36 -11.42 6.95
C ARG A 14 0.05 -11.99 6.41
N TYR A 15 -0.64 -11.24 5.55
CA TYR A 15 -2.00 -11.57 5.14
C TYR A 15 -1.98 -12.32 3.82
N ARG A 16 -2.62 -13.49 3.78
CA ARG A 16 -2.72 -14.30 2.56
C ARG A 16 -3.82 -13.75 1.66
N VAL A 17 -3.48 -13.34 0.44
CA VAL A 17 -4.44 -12.73 -0.48
C VAL A 17 -5.31 -13.81 -1.12
N VAL A 18 -6.62 -13.62 -1.01
CA VAL A 18 -7.62 -14.50 -1.62
C VAL A 18 -8.02 -13.98 -3.00
N ARG A 19 -8.40 -12.71 -3.10
CA ARG A 19 -8.82 -12.08 -4.36
C ARG A 19 -8.83 -10.56 -4.28
N ARG A 20 -8.81 -9.89 -5.43
CA ARG A 20 -9.09 -8.45 -5.52
C ARG A 20 -10.58 -8.20 -5.28
N LEU A 21 -10.90 -7.23 -4.42
CA LEU A 21 -12.27 -6.73 -4.20
C LEU A 21 -12.60 -5.55 -5.11
N GLY A 22 -11.62 -4.69 -5.39
CA GLY A 22 -11.79 -3.55 -6.29
C GLY A 22 -10.51 -2.75 -6.50
N SER A 23 -10.50 -1.88 -7.50
CA SER A 23 -9.39 -0.97 -7.80
C SER A 23 -9.94 0.40 -8.20
N GLY A 24 -9.30 1.45 -7.72
CA GLY A 24 -9.61 2.83 -8.08
C GLY A 24 -8.36 3.71 -8.09
N ALA A 25 -8.53 4.98 -8.42
CA ALA A 25 -7.41 5.93 -8.61
C ALA A 25 -6.47 6.05 -7.40
N PHE A 26 -6.98 5.79 -6.19
CA PHE A 26 -6.23 5.98 -4.95
C PHE A 26 -5.67 4.67 -4.38
N ALA A 27 -6.30 3.53 -4.68
CA ALA A 27 -6.00 2.28 -4.01
C ALA A 27 -6.53 1.05 -4.74
N THR A 28 -5.92 -0.10 -4.44
CA THR A 28 -6.48 -1.42 -4.72
C THR A 28 -6.89 -2.09 -3.42
N VAL A 29 -8.10 -2.64 -3.37
CA VAL A 29 -8.62 -3.35 -2.21
C VAL A 29 -8.60 -4.85 -2.45
N TRP A 30 -8.04 -5.60 -1.52
CA TRP A 30 -7.89 -7.05 -1.56
C TRP A 30 -8.63 -7.70 -0.39
N LEU A 31 -9.23 -8.86 -0.63
CA LEU A 31 -9.67 -9.78 0.41
C LEU A 31 -8.49 -10.66 0.77
N ALA A 32 -8.18 -10.76 2.05
CA ALA A 32 -7.11 -11.61 2.56
C ALA A 32 -7.55 -12.35 3.82
N GLU A 33 -6.83 -13.40 4.18
CA GLU A 33 -6.97 -14.14 5.43
C GLU A 33 -5.88 -13.70 6.40
N ASP A 34 -6.26 -13.45 7.65
CA ASP A 34 -5.33 -13.24 8.77
C ASP A 34 -5.34 -14.50 9.65
N ASP A 35 -4.24 -15.26 9.60
CA ASP A 35 -4.08 -16.49 10.39
C ASP A 35 -4.07 -16.22 11.91
N VAL A 36 -3.78 -14.99 12.36
CA VAL A 36 -3.78 -14.61 13.79
C VAL A 36 -5.20 -14.32 14.28
N LEU A 37 -6.02 -13.71 13.42
CA LEU A 37 -7.42 -13.38 13.73
C LEU A 37 -8.40 -14.48 13.34
N ASP A 38 -7.94 -15.51 12.61
CA ASP A 38 -8.76 -16.56 12.00
C ASP A 38 -9.97 -15.97 11.24
N SER A 39 -9.69 -14.93 10.45
CA SER A 39 -10.75 -14.14 9.84
C SER A 39 -10.35 -13.50 8.51
N ARG A 40 -11.37 -13.12 7.74
CA ARG A 40 -11.21 -12.46 6.44
C ARG A 40 -11.17 -10.95 6.61
N VAL A 41 -10.10 -10.34 6.09
CA VAL A 41 -9.85 -8.91 6.20
C VAL A 41 -9.82 -8.24 4.81
N ALA A 42 -10.19 -6.97 4.76
CA ALA A 42 -10.05 -6.14 3.58
C ALA A 42 -8.79 -5.27 3.70
N ILE A 43 -7.85 -5.42 2.76
CA ILE A 43 -6.59 -4.68 2.73
C ILE A 43 -6.65 -3.62 1.63
N LYS A 44 -6.53 -2.35 1.99
CA LYS A 44 -6.47 -1.23 1.06
C LYS A 44 -5.01 -0.84 0.82
N VAL A 45 -4.47 -1.22 -0.34
CA VAL A 45 -3.12 -0.86 -0.77
C VAL A 45 -3.20 0.44 -1.55
N LEU A 46 -2.54 1.49 -1.07
CA LEU A 46 -2.51 2.79 -1.73
C LEU A 46 -1.62 2.73 -2.98
N ALA A 47 -1.98 3.48 -4.02
CA ALA A 47 -1.09 3.66 -5.17
C ALA A 47 0.18 4.43 -4.74
N ASP A 48 1.32 4.13 -5.36
CA ASP A 48 2.65 4.73 -5.10
C ASP A 48 2.69 6.27 -5.06
N ASN A 49 1.65 6.92 -5.59
CA ASN A 49 1.55 8.38 -5.69
C ASN A 49 1.45 9.12 -4.33
N TRP A 50 1.25 8.43 -3.20
CA TRP A 50 0.99 9.09 -1.91
C TRP A 50 2.11 8.94 -0.86
N ALA A 51 3.13 8.11 -1.11
CA ALA A 51 4.21 7.88 -0.14
C ALA A 51 5.33 8.95 -0.17
N HIS A 52 5.35 9.82 -1.18
CA HIS A 52 6.48 10.73 -1.44
C HIS A 52 6.50 12.03 -0.62
N HIS A 53 5.53 12.28 0.28
CA HIS A 53 5.38 13.59 0.94
C HIS A 53 5.82 13.67 2.42
N LEU A 54 6.52 12.67 2.96
CA LEU A 54 6.99 12.69 4.37
C LEU A 54 8.48 13.03 4.57
N ALA A 55 9.20 13.42 3.54
CA ALA A 55 10.57 13.93 3.70
C ALA A 55 10.58 15.45 3.88
N ALA A 56 10.43 15.92 5.12
CA ALA A 56 10.93 17.25 5.51
C ALA A 56 12.22 17.05 6.32
N PRO A 57 13.42 17.07 5.71
CA PRO A 57 14.68 17.02 6.43
C PRO A 57 15.02 18.42 6.96
N TRP A 58 14.30 18.92 7.98
CA TRP A 58 14.76 20.09 8.74
C TRP A 58 15.70 19.71 9.89
N ARG A 59 16.68 18.83 9.62
CA ARG A 59 17.71 18.46 10.59
C ARG A 59 19.11 18.75 10.07
N SER A 60 19.37 20.02 9.71
CA SER A 60 20.67 20.68 9.88
C SER A 60 20.56 22.17 9.50
N GLY A 61 20.52 23.07 10.49
CA GLY A 61 20.98 24.47 10.33
C GLY A 61 19.95 25.51 9.85
N SER A 62 19.36 26.20 10.83
CA SER A 62 18.79 27.57 10.82
C SER A 62 17.51 27.88 9.99
N PRO A 63 16.44 28.42 10.63
CA PRO A 63 15.39 29.13 9.91
C PRO A 63 15.88 30.52 9.42
N PRO A 64 15.36 31.07 8.31
CA PRO A 64 15.60 32.46 7.95
C PRO A 64 15.02 33.39 9.03
N ALA A 65 15.80 34.41 9.41
CA ALA A 65 15.39 35.48 10.33
C ALA A 65 14.19 36.27 9.74
N PRO A 66 13.36 36.91 10.58
CA PRO A 66 12.05 37.44 10.20
C PRO A 66 12.09 38.49 9.08
#